data_AF-A0A151XER0-F1
#
_entry.id   AF-A0A151XER0-F1
#
_cell.length_a   1.000
_cell.length_b   1.000
_cell.length_c   1.000
_cell.angle_alpha   90.00
_cell.angle_beta   90.00
_cell.angle_gamma   90.00
#
_symmetry.space_group_name_H-M   'P 1'
#
loop_
_entity.id
_entity.type
_entity.pdbx_description
1 polymer ?
#
loop_
_entity_poly.entity_id
_entity_poly.type
_entity_poly.pdbx_seq_one_letter_code
_entity_poly.pdbx_strand_id
1 'polypeptide(L)'
;KKLNFLNVTIINNNETLEFNVYHKPTFSGRYLNFMSLHPLSQKRDVLVGAVDRAFLLSHPKYHKENLNFIIRTFLANDYPIKFIFNTFNSRLKKH
;
A
#
# COMPACT_ATOMS: atom_id res chain seq x y z
N LYS A 1 -1.99 -19.61 -13.14
CA LYS A 1 -3.32 -18.94 -13.37
C LYS A 1 -3.47 -17.81 -12.35
N LYS A 2 -4.21 -16.72 -12.66
CA LYS A 2 -4.45 -15.62 -11.71
C LYS A 2 -5.92 -15.21 -11.65
N LEU A 3 -6.39 -14.83 -10.46
CA LEU A 3 -7.75 -14.32 -10.21
C LEU A 3 -7.65 -13.04 -9.37
N ASN A 4 -8.30 -11.97 -9.82
CA ASN A 4 -8.35 -10.72 -9.07
C ASN A 4 -9.67 -10.64 -8.28
N PHE A 5 -9.59 -10.44 -6.97
CA PHE A 5 -10.76 -10.27 -6.12
C PHE A 5 -10.52 -9.21 -5.05
N LEU A 6 -11.45 -8.25 -4.94
CA LEU A 6 -11.34 -7.07 -4.07
C LEU A 6 -9.98 -6.35 -4.23
N ASN A 7 -9.09 -6.53 -3.26
CA ASN A 7 -7.78 -5.87 -3.14
C ASN A 7 -6.61 -6.84 -3.33
N VAL A 8 -6.88 -8.08 -3.78
CA VAL A 8 -5.87 -9.15 -3.88
C VAL A 8 -5.90 -9.81 -5.25
N THR A 9 -4.72 -10.07 -5.81
CA THR A 9 -4.51 -11.00 -6.91
C THR A 9 -4.07 -12.33 -6.32
N ILE A 10 -4.88 -13.36 -6.53
CA ILE A 10 -4.58 -14.74 -6.18
C ILE A 10 -3.87 -15.38 -7.36
N ILE A 11 -2.68 -15.95 -7.14
CA ILE A 11 -1.83 -16.53 -8.17
C ILE A 11 -1.61 -17.99 -7.82
N ASN A 12 -1.98 -18.90 -8.72
CA ASN A 12 -1.57 -20.30 -8.61
C ASN A 12 -0.19 -20.45 -9.25
N ASN A 13 0.81 -20.72 -8.41
CA ASN A 13 2.20 -21.02 -8.75
C ASN A 13 2.49 -22.49 -8.42
N ASN A 14 2.33 -23.37 -9.41
CA ASN A 14 2.61 -24.81 -9.28
C ASN A 14 2.03 -25.42 -8.00
N GLU A 15 0.70 -25.34 -7.84
CA GLU A 15 -0.06 -25.86 -6.69
C GLU A 15 0.07 -25.05 -5.39
N THR A 16 0.95 -24.05 -5.34
CA THR A 16 1.01 -23.08 -4.25
C THR A 16 0.19 -21.83 -4.57
N LEU A 17 -0.54 -21.32 -3.58
CA LEU A 17 -1.27 -20.07 -3.70
C LEU A 17 -0.40 -18.92 -3.22
N GLU A 18 -0.20 -17.95 -4.11
CA GLU A 18 0.43 -16.70 -3.80
C GLU A 18 -0.57 -15.55 -3.86
N PHE A 19 -0.28 -14.50 -3.10
CA PHE A 19 -1.12 -13.32 -3.00
C PHE A 19 -0.29 -12.08 -3.28
N ASN A 20 -0.85 -11.15 -4.05
CA ASN A 20 -0.31 -9.81 -4.22
C ASN A 20 -1.43 -8.76 -4.09
N VAL A 21 -1.09 -7.51 -3.77
CA VAL A 21 -2.04 -6.41 -3.76
C VAL A 21 -2.54 -6.16 -5.17
N TYR A 22 -3.85 -6.04 -5.33
CA TYR A 22 -4.51 -5.71 -6.57
C TYR A 22 -5.10 -4.30 -6.52
N HIS A 23 -4.78 -3.51 -7.54
CA HIS A 23 -5.45 -2.26 -7.84
C HIS A 23 -6.40 -2.49 -9.02
N LYS A 24 -7.67 -2.12 -8.84
CA LYS A 24 -8.65 -2.17 -9.93
C LYS A 24 -8.16 -1.30 -11.10
N PRO A 25 -8.50 -1.62 -12.36
CA PRO A 25 -8.07 -0.82 -13.52
C PRO A 25 -8.55 0.63 -13.47
N THR A 26 -9.62 0.89 -12.72
CA THR A 26 -10.18 2.23 -12.47
C THR A 26 -9.52 2.96 -11.29
N PHE A 27 -8.48 2.40 -10.67
CA PHE A 27 -7.79 3.04 -9.56
C PHE A 27 -7.03 4.26 -10.05
N SER A 28 -7.44 5.43 -9.58
CA SER A 28 -6.86 6.72 -10.00
C SER A 28 -5.58 7.10 -9.27
N GLY A 29 -5.15 6.34 -8.26
CA GLY A 29 -4.03 6.75 -7.40
C GLY A 29 -4.36 7.87 -6.42
N ARG A 30 -5.61 8.37 -6.39
CA ARG A 30 -6.01 9.45 -5.49
C ARG A 30 -6.30 8.93 -4.08
N TYR A 31 -5.54 9.45 -3.12
CA TYR A 31 -5.77 9.30 -1.69
C TYR A 31 -6.14 10.65 -1.08
N LEU A 32 -6.28 10.69 0.25
CA LEU A 32 -6.47 11.93 0.99
C LEU A 32 -5.29 12.87 0.74
N ASN A 33 -5.47 13.98 0.03
CA ASN A 33 -4.37 14.88 -0.29
C ASN A 33 -3.73 15.48 0.99
N PHE A 34 -2.40 15.59 1.05
CA PHE A 34 -1.72 16.07 2.25
C PHE A 34 -2.01 17.53 2.61
N MET A 35 -2.36 18.37 1.62
CA MET A 35 -2.69 19.78 1.81
C MET A 35 -4.13 20.01 2.26
N SER A 36 -4.97 18.97 2.26
CA SER A 36 -6.35 19.07 2.72
C SER A 36 -6.46 19.41 4.22
N LEU A 37 -7.57 20.01 4.66
CA LEU A 37 -7.84 20.40 6.05
C LEU A 37 -8.19 19.20 6.95
N HIS A 38 -7.38 18.14 6.89
CA HIS A 38 -7.52 16.97 7.73
C HIS A 38 -6.38 16.88 8.76
N PRO A 39 -6.66 16.39 9.97
CA PRO A 39 -5.63 16.13 10.97
C PRO A 39 -4.51 15.23 10.43
N LEU A 40 -3.28 15.46 10.92
CA LEU A 40 -2.12 14.63 10.55
C LEU A 40 -2.31 13.15 10.92
N SER A 41 -3.10 12.84 11.95
CA SER A 41 -3.45 11.47 12.32
C SER A 41 -4.18 10.76 11.18
N GLN A 42 -5.24 11.37 10.64
CA GLN A 42 -6.00 10.78 9.52
C GLN A 42 -5.13 10.60 8.28
N LYS A 43 -4.29 11.59 7.94
CA LYS A 43 -3.34 11.47 6.82
C LYS A 43 -2.37 10.31 7.02
N ARG A 44 -1.89 10.11 8.25
CA ARG A 44 -1.04 8.98 8.62
C ARG A 44 -1.80 7.65 8.50
N ASP A 45 -3.03 7.58 8.98
CA ASP A 45 -3.82 6.35 8.98
C ASP A 45 -4.12 5.85 7.57
N VAL A 46 -4.36 6.77 6.62
CA VAL A 46 -4.49 6.42 5.20
C VAL A 46 -3.23 5.75 4.65
N LEU A 47 -2.05 6.27 5.01
CA LEU A 47 -0.76 5.67 4.64
C LEU A 47 -0.52 4.33 5.34
N VAL A 48 -0.79 4.25 6.64
CA VAL A 48 -0.68 3.00 7.42
C VAL A 48 -1.56 1.92 6.82
N GLY A 49 -2.82 2.22 6.48
CA GLY A 49 -3.72 1.26 5.87
C GLY A 49 -3.23 0.74 4.51
N ALA A 50 -2.49 1.56 3.74
CA ALA A 50 -1.86 1.11 2.50
C ALA A 50 -0.70 0.15 2.76
N VAL A 51 0.16 0.47 3.73
CA VAL A 51 1.27 -0.40 4.15
C VAL A 51 0.74 -1.72 4.70
N ASP A 52 -0.27 -1.68 5.56
CA ASP A 52 -0.86 -2.88 6.15
C ASP A 52 -1.43 -3.81 5.09
N ARG A 53 -2.12 -3.28 4.08
CA ARG A 53 -2.59 -4.11 2.96
C ARG A 53 -1.43 -4.74 2.19
N ALA A 54 -0.34 -4.01 1.96
CA ALA A 54 0.83 -4.56 1.31
C ALA A 54 1.43 -5.73 2.10
N PHE A 55 1.55 -5.63 3.41
CA PHE A 55 2.21 -6.66 4.22
C PHE A 55 1.27 -7.83 4.57
N LEU A 56 0.01 -7.55 4.89
CA LEU A 56 -0.96 -8.56 5.34
C LEU A 56 -1.59 -9.35 4.18
N LEU A 57 -1.72 -8.74 2.99
CA LEU A 57 -2.42 -9.35 1.86
C LEU A 57 -1.49 -9.82 0.74
N SER A 58 -0.17 -9.68 0.89
CA SER A 58 0.78 -10.16 -0.12
C SER A 58 1.93 -10.96 0.46
N HIS A 59 2.45 -11.88 -0.36
CA HIS A 59 3.64 -12.65 -0.01
C HIS A 59 4.89 -11.74 0.07
N PRO A 60 5.87 -12.06 0.94
CA PRO A 60 7.06 -11.24 1.17
C PRO A 60 7.81 -10.79 -0.07
N LYS A 61 7.86 -11.65 -1.11
CA LYS A 61 8.53 -11.32 -2.38
C LYS A 61 7.93 -10.12 -3.11
N TYR A 62 6.66 -9.78 -2.85
CA TYR A 62 5.98 -8.63 -3.46
C TYR A 62 6.07 -7.35 -2.60
N HIS A 63 6.54 -7.43 -1.36
CA HIS A 63 6.52 -6.30 -0.41
C HIS A 63 7.33 -5.10 -0.93
N LYS A 64 8.50 -5.34 -1.53
CA LYS A 64 9.35 -4.26 -2.08
C LYS A 64 8.64 -3.48 -3.19
N GLU A 65 7.99 -4.19 -4.11
CA GLU A 65 7.26 -3.56 -5.22
C GLU A 65 6.03 -2.80 -4.71
N ASN A 66 5.28 -3.39 -3.78
CA ASN A 66 4.12 -2.75 -3.17
C ASN A 66 4.52 -1.48 -2.37
N LEU A 67 5.62 -1.51 -1.64
CA LEU A 67 6.14 -0.33 -0.94
C LEU A 67 6.56 0.78 -1.93
N ASN A 68 7.25 0.42 -3.01
CA ASN A 68 7.62 1.39 -4.04
C ASN A 68 6.39 2.04 -4.68
N PHE A 69 5.34 1.25 -4.93
CA PHE A 69 4.07 1.74 -5.42
C PHE A 69 3.41 2.72 -4.44
N ILE A 70 3.38 2.38 -3.14
CA ILE A 70 2.84 3.25 -2.09
C ILE A 70 3.61 4.57 -2.04
N ILE A 71 4.95 4.55 -2.02
CA ILE A 71 5.76 5.77 -1.99
C ILE A 71 5.41 6.68 -3.16
N ARG A 72 5.40 6.15 -4.39
CA ARG A 72 5.07 6.92 -5.60
C ARG A 72 3.66 7.51 -5.52
N THR A 73 2.69 6.71 -5.07
CA THR A 73 1.30 7.14 -4.98
C THR A 73 1.11 8.24 -3.95
N PHE A 74 1.71 8.13 -2.76
CA PHE A 74 1.56 9.15 -1.71
C PHE A 74 2.34 10.42 -2.02
N LEU A 75 3.50 10.34 -2.70
CA LEU A 75 4.18 11.51 -3.25
C LEU A 75 3.29 12.27 -4.24
N ALA A 76 2.54 11.55 -5.10
CA ALA A 76 1.58 12.15 -6.02
C ALA A 76 0.33 12.75 -5.33
N ASN A 77 0.16 12.51 -4.02
CA ASN A 77 -0.88 13.12 -3.19
C ASN A 77 -0.29 14.15 -2.19
N ASP A 78 0.87 14.72 -2.53
CA ASP A 78 1.59 15.78 -1.80
C ASP A 78 2.11 15.39 -0.42
N TYR A 79 2.22 14.09 -0.10
CA TYR A 79 2.81 13.66 1.16
C TYR A 79 4.31 13.94 1.18
N PRO A 80 4.84 14.63 2.22
CA PRO A 80 6.28 14.84 2.35
C PRO A 80 7.02 13.50 2.48
N ILE A 81 8.12 13.33 1.75
CA ILE A 81 8.89 12.08 1.73
C ILE A 81 9.35 11.65 3.14
N LYS A 82 9.74 12.62 3.99
CA LYS A 82 10.09 12.37 5.39
C LYS A 82 8.90 11.82 6.18
N PHE A 83 7.69 12.32 5.95
CA PHE A 83 6.48 11.83 6.62
C PHE A 83 6.18 10.38 6.21
N ILE A 84 6.37 10.05 4.94
CA ILE A 84 6.18 8.69 4.41
C ILE A 84 7.15 7.72 5.11
N PHE A 85 8.46 7.99 5.05
CA PHE A 85 9.47 7.11 5.65
C PHE A 85 9.36 7.02 7.17
N ASN A 86 9.03 8.11 7.86
CA ASN A 86 8.79 8.06 9.31
C ASN A 86 7.62 7.13 9.63
N THR A 87 6.53 7.22 8.87
CA THR A 87 5.36 6.34 9.06
C THR A 87 5.71 4.89 8.79
N PHE A 88 6.49 4.60 7.75
CA PHE A 88 6.96 3.24 7.44
C PHE A 88 7.83 2.69 8.58
N ASN A 89 8.83 3.45 9.01
CA ASN A 89 9.73 3.03 10.09
C ASN A 89 8.96 2.80 11.40
N SER A 90 7.98 3.64 11.73
CA SER A 90 7.13 3.44 12.90
C SER A 90 6.21 2.24 12.77
N ARG A 91 5.68 1.95 11.58
CA ARG A 91 4.74 0.84 11.37
C ARG A 91 5.44 -0.51 11.28
N LEU A 92 6.55 -0.58 10.53
CA LEU A 92 7.32 -1.81 10.32
C LEU A 92 8.05 -2.28 11.58
N LYS A 93 8.39 -1.38 12.52
CA LYS A 93 8.88 -1.77 13.86
C LYS A 93 7.85 -2.52 14.71
N LYS A 94 6.57 -2.50 14.34
CA LYS A 94 5.49 -3.21 15.06
C LYS A 94 5.16 -4.58 14.45
N HIS A 95 5.77 -4.92 13.32
CA HIS A 95 5.70 -6.25 12.69
C HIS A 95 6.97 -7.03 13.05
#